data_AF-A0A917UPU2-F1
#
_entry.id   AF-A0A917UPU2-F1
#
_cell.length_a   1.000
_cell.length_b   1.000
_cell.length_c   1.000
_cell.angle_alpha   90.00
_cell.angle_beta   90.00
_cell.angle_gamma   90.00
#
_symmetry.space_group_name_H-M   'P 1'
#
loop_
_entity.id
_entity.type
_entity.pdbx_description
1 polymer ?
#
loop_
_entity_poly.entity_id
_entity_poly.type
_entity_poly.pdbx_seq_one_letter_code
_entity_poly.pdbx_strand_id
1 'polypeptide(L)'
;MLVRVIDVPADDWSFATAREPARFGVCEVNGAPGVEHAVGARGTLCSISARHTTRYLHLFDPGAPHSCLRCRQRAEAAPTEPSAQERLHDRVRAAAQGKVRDDLLAALRGGAKVSLWINGPSASLAEHYAGLDELTDGAGPTVEAFGAAATVDLARVESGPWRFIVVLPADGGGPFVARGPRDPH
;
A
#
# COMPACT_ATOMS: atom_id res chain seq x y z
N MET A 1 -7.00 -29.63 22.85
CA MET A 1 -6.36 -30.10 21.60
C MET A 1 -6.14 -28.86 20.74
N LEU A 2 -4.92 -28.35 20.71
CA LEU A 2 -4.54 -27.10 20.03
C LEU A 2 -4.26 -27.38 18.56
N VAL A 3 -5.10 -26.87 17.66
CA VAL A 3 -4.79 -26.82 16.23
C VAL A 3 -4.03 -25.53 15.99
N ARG A 4 -2.71 -25.64 15.80
CA ARG A 4 -1.89 -24.55 15.26
C ARG A 4 -2.21 -24.44 13.76
N VAL A 5 -2.97 -23.42 13.38
CA VAL A 5 -2.97 -22.94 12.00
C VAL A 5 -1.70 -22.12 11.85
N ILE A 6 -0.64 -22.78 11.37
CA ILE A 6 0.52 -22.09 10.82
C ILE A 6 0.07 -21.69 9.42
N ASP A 7 -0.19 -20.40 9.20
CA ASP A 7 -0.20 -19.85 7.84
C ASP A 7 1.22 -20.00 7.29
N VAL A 8 1.46 -21.16 6.67
CA VAL A 8 2.63 -21.37 5.80
C VAL A 8 2.35 -20.49 4.58
N PRO A 9 3.21 -19.50 4.25
CA PRO A 9 3.09 -18.82 2.97
C PRO A 9 3.10 -19.89 1.88
N ALA A 10 2.18 -19.81 0.92
CA ALA A 10 2.17 -20.72 -0.21
C ALA A 10 3.60 -20.82 -0.79
N ASP A 11 4.05 -22.05 -1.10
CA ASP A 11 5.44 -22.39 -1.49
C ASP A 11 5.98 -21.60 -2.72
N ASP A 12 5.16 -20.75 -3.32
CA ASP A 12 5.43 -19.90 -4.49
C ASP A 12 5.45 -18.38 -4.19
N TRP A 13 5.36 -17.96 -2.91
CA TRP A 13 5.35 -16.55 -2.58
C TRP A 13 6.70 -15.84 -2.83
N SER A 14 6.63 -14.71 -3.52
CA SER A 14 7.71 -13.74 -3.68
C SER A 14 7.11 -12.37 -4.03
N PHE A 15 7.91 -11.30 -3.96
CA PHE A 15 7.46 -10.00 -4.48
C PHE A 15 7.12 -10.06 -5.96
N ALA A 16 7.88 -10.84 -6.75
CA ALA A 16 7.63 -10.99 -8.19
C ALA A 16 6.27 -11.64 -8.48
N THR A 17 5.90 -12.68 -7.73
CA THR A 17 4.62 -13.38 -7.87
C THR A 17 3.45 -12.59 -7.27
N ALA A 18 3.74 -11.64 -6.37
CA ALA A 18 2.75 -10.77 -5.72
C ALA A 18 2.49 -9.44 -6.45
N ARG A 19 3.22 -9.13 -7.54
CA ARG A 19 3.08 -7.85 -8.24
C ARG A 19 1.66 -7.62 -8.73
N GLU A 20 1.22 -6.38 -8.65
CA GLU A 20 -0.14 -5.99 -8.96
C GLU A 20 -0.23 -5.53 -10.43
N PRO A 21 -1.38 -5.73 -11.10
CA PRO A 21 -1.62 -5.10 -12.39
C PRO A 21 -1.46 -3.59 -12.30
N ALA A 22 -0.90 -2.96 -13.35
CA ALA A 22 -0.80 -1.51 -13.41
C ALA A 22 -2.18 -0.87 -13.31
N ARG A 23 -2.30 0.20 -12.52
CA ARG A 23 -3.58 0.86 -12.28
C ARG A 23 -3.62 2.20 -12.99
N PHE A 24 -4.73 2.46 -13.66
CA PHE A 24 -4.95 3.71 -14.38
C PHE A 24 -6.18 4.39 -13.83
N GLY A 25 -6.13 5.72 -13.73
CA GLY A 25 -7.35 6.50 -13.52
C GLY A 25 -8.25 6.39 -14.74
N VAL A 26 -9.50 6.78 -14.60
CA VAL A 26 -10.47 6.75 -15.71
C VAL A 26 -10.90 8.15 -16.12
N CYS A 27 -11.17 8.31 -17.41
CA CYS A 27 -11.79 9.51 -17.95
C CYS A 27 -12.71 9.21 -19.13
N GLU A 28 -13.56 10.17 -19.44
CA GLU A 28 -14.29 10.24 -20.71
C GLU A 28 -13.77 11.38 -21.57
N VAL A 29 -14.05 11.30 -22.88
CA VAL A 29 -13.72 12.37 -23.84
C VAL A 29 -14.81 13.44 -23.78
N ASN A 30 -14.39 14.70 -23.74
CA ASN A 30 -15.31 15.83 -23.72
C ASN A 30 -16.19 15.84 -24.98
N GLY A 31 -17.52 15.85 -24.80
CA GLY A 31 -18.49 15.84 -25.89
C GLY A 31 -18.75 14.46 -26.52
N ALA A 32 -18.14 13.39 -26.01
CA ALA A 32 -18.39 12.01 -26.44
C ALA A 32 -18.43 11.06 -25.23
N PRO A 33 -19.46 11.17 -24.36
CA PRO A 33 -19.60 10.33 -23.17
C PRO A 33 -19.95 8.88 -23.53
N GLY A 34 -19.73 7.95 -22.59
CA GLY A 34 -20.11 6.54 -22.73
C GLY A 34 -18.98 5.59 -23.15
N VAL A 35 -17.75 6.09 -23.28
CA VAL A 35 -16.55 5.25 -23.44
C VAL A 35 -15.48 5.69 -22.44
N GLU A 36 -15.11 4.78 -21.55
CA GLU A 36 -14.08 5.03 -20.55
C GLU A 36 -12.67 4.81 -21.14
N HIS A 37 -11.76 5.68 -20.74
CA HIS A 37 -10.36 5.64 -21.15
C HIS A 37 -9.44 5.58 -19.92
N ALA A 38 -8.45 4.69 -19.98
CA ALA A 38 -7.35 4.65 -19.03
C ALA A 38 -6.50 5.92 -19.14
N VAL A 39 -6.28 6.60 -18.03
CA VAL A 39 -5.47 7.82 -17.89
C VAL A 39 -4.10 7.47 -17.36
N GLY A 40 -3.06 7.84 -18.11
CA GLY A 40 -1.67 7.85 -17.66
C GLY A 40 -1.15 9.27 -17.40
N ALA A 41 0.16 9.39 -17.19
CA ALA A 41 0.80 10.67 -16.84
C ALA A 41 0.67 11.78 -17.89
N ARG A 42 0.53 11.44 -19.19
CA ARG A 42 0.52 12.40 -20.32
C ARG A 42 -0.82 12.52 -21.06
N GLY A 43 -1.89 11.94 -20.52
CA GLY A 43 -3.17 11.79 -21.20
C GLY A 43 -3.65 10.35 -21.15
N THR A 44 -4.56 9.97 -22.04
CA THR A 44 -5.05 8.59 -22.07
C THR A 44 -4.04 7.64 -22.69
N LEU A 45 -4.13 6.36 -22.33
CA LEU A 45 -3.30 5.33 -22.94
C LEU A 45 -3.54 5.23 -24.44
N CYS A 46 -4.71 5.59 -24.97
CA CYS A 46 -4.98 5.64 -26.41
C CYS A 46 -4.60 6.97 -27.08
N SER A 47 -3.75 7.78 -26.43
CA SER A 47 -3.17 9.03 -26.96
C SER A 47 -4.14 10.21 -27.10
N ILE A 48 -5.21 10.25 -26.30
CA ILE A 48 -6.06 11.45 -26.18
C ILE A 48 -5.44 12.37 -25.13
N SER A 49 -5.30 13.66 -25.48
CA SER A 49 -4.74 14.65 -24.57
C SER A 49 -5.65 14.89 -23.37
N ALA A 50 -5.06 15.04 -22.18
CA ALA A 50 -5.79 15.32 -20.94
C ALA A 50 -6.66 16.58 -21.01
N ARG A 51 -6.34 17.55 -21.88
CA ARG A 51 -7.14 18.77 -22.09
C ARG A 51 -8.50 18.52 -22.74
N HIS A 52 -8.71 17.32 -23.29
CA HIS A 52 -9.95 16.92 -23.97
C HIS A 52 -10.71 15.85 -23.18
N THR A 53 -10.42 15.69 -21.88
CA THR A 53 -11.00 14.62 -21.07
C THR A 53 -11.54 15.12 -19.74
N THR A 54 -12.60 14.48 -19.25
CA THR A 54 -13.11 14.64 -17.89
C THR A 54 -12.72 13.42 -17.06
N ARG A 55 -11.97 13.61 -15.98
CA ARG A 55 -11.50 12.53 -15.09
C ARG A 55 -12.55 12.19 -14.03
N TYR A 56 -12.64 10.92 -13.66
CA TYR A 56 -13.46 10.45 -12.54
C TYR A 56 -12.60 9.97 -11.37
N LEU A 57 -13.24 9.80 -10.21
CA LEU A 57 -12.62 9.39 -8.95
C LEU A 57 -12.66 7.86 -8.75
N HIS A 58 -12.65 7.08 -9.84
CA HIS A 58 -12.48 5.62 -9.82
C HIS A 58 -11.36 5.18 -10.77
N LEU A 59 -10.96 3.91 -10.64
CA LEU A 59 -9.96 3.30 -11.51
C LEU A 59 -10.61 2.81 -12.80
N PHE A 60 -9.84 2.83 -13.89
CA PHE A 60 -10.22 2.21 -15.14
C PHE A 60 -10.29 0.70 -14.98
N ASP A 61 -11.42 0.10 -15.35
CA ASP A 61 -11.61 -1.34 -15.39
C ASP A 61 -11.46 -1.85 -16.84
N PRO A 62 -10.35 -2.53 -17.20
CA PRO A 62 -10.19 -3.09 -18.53
C PRO A 62 -11.31 -4.07 -18.91
N GLY A 63 -11.91 -4.78 -17.95
CA GLY A 63 -12.97 -5.75 -18.16
C GLY A 63 -14.35 -5.14 -18.41
N ALA A 64 -14.54 -3.85 -18.15
CA ALA A 64 -15.82 -3.20 -18.32
C ALA A 64 -16.23 -3.11 -19.82
N PRO A 65 -17.53 -3.26 -20.14
CA PRO A 65 -18.02 -3.28 -21.52
C PRO A 65 -17.84 -1.94 -22.24
N HIS A 66 -17.86 -0.83 -21.50
CA HIS A 66 -17.68 0.54 -22.01
C HIS A 66 -16.22 1.00 -22.03
N SER A 67 -15.26 0.11 -21.73
CA SER A 67 -13.84 0.44 -21.79
C SER A 67 -13.32 0.50 -23.22
N CYS A 68 -12.61 1.58 -23.54
CA CYS A 68 -11.94 1.75 -24.82
C CYS A 68 -11.01 0.57 -25.13
N LEU A 69 -11.22 -0.11 -26.26
CA LEU A 69 -10.47 -1.31 -26.65
C LEU A 69 -8.94 -1.10 -26.67
N ARG A 70 -8.48 0.07 -27.17
CA ARG A 70 -7.04 0.40 -27.18
C ARG A 70 -6.50 0.62 -25.77
N CYS A 71 -7.28 1.22 -24.87
CA CYS A 71 -6.89 1.39 -23.47
C CYS A 71 -6.85 0.05 -22.75
N ARG A 72 -7.81 -0.85 -22.99
CA ARG A 72 -7.82 -2.22 -22.46
C ARG A 72 -6.52 -2.96 -22.80
N GLN A 73 -6.20 -3.07 -24.09
CA GLN A 73 -5.00 -3.77 -24.56
C GLN A 73 -3.70 -3.17 -23.96
N ARG A 74 -3.62 -1.84 -23.88
CA ARG A 74 -2.43 -1.17 -23.32
C ARG A 74 -2.35 -1.30 -21.80
N ALA A 75 -3.47 -1.33 -21.09
CA ALA A 75 -3.51 -1.54 -19.65
C ALA A 75 -3.13 -2.98 -19.29
N GLU A 76 -3.63 -3.97 -20.04
CA GLU A 76 -3.28 -5.39 -19.84
C GLU A 76 -1.82 -5.68 -20.15
N ALA A 77 -1.24 -5.01 -21.16
CA ALA A 77 0.17 -5.14 -21.51
C ALA A 77 1.10 -4.25 -20.68
N ALA A 78 0.56 -3.42 -19.78
CA ALA A 78 1.38 -2.54 -18.96
C ALA A 78 2.23 -3.35 -17.97
N PRO A 79 3.48 -2.94 -17.70
CA PRO A 79 4.30 -3.57 -16.68
C PRO A 79 3.58 -3.58 -15.32
N THR A 80 3.59 -4.72 -14.64
CA THR A 80 3.04 -4.84 -13.28
C THR A 80 3.75 -3.89 -12.32
N GLU A 81 3.02 -3.41 -11.32
CA GLU A 81 3.53 -2.55 -10.26
C GLU A 81 3.98 -3.37 -9.05
N PRO A 82 5.00 -2.90 -8.29
CA PRO A 82 5.35 -3.49 -7.01
C PRO A 82 4.14 -3.57 -6.08
N SER A 83 3.96 -4.68 -5.37
CA SER A 83 2.85 -4.86 -4.43
C SER A 83 2.97 -3.94 -3.21
N ALA A 84 1.89 -3.78 -2.44
CA ALA A 84 1.96 -3.06 -1.16
C ALA A 84 3.09 -3.58 -0.25
N GLN A 85 3.31 -4.90 -0.22
CA GLN A 85 4.38 -5.54 0.55
C GLN A 85 5.77 -5.14 0.03
N GLU A 86 5.99 -5.18 -1.30
CA GLU A 86 7.27 -4.79 -1.93
C GLU A 86 7.56 -3.31 -1.67
N ARG A 87 6.56 -2.44 -1.89
CA ARG A 87 6.68 -0.99 -1.65
C ARG A 87 6.99 -0.67 -0.20
N LEU A 88 6.31 -1.31 0.75
CA LEU A 88 6.56 -1.09 2.19
C LEU A 88 7.93 -1.65 2.59
N HIS A 89 8.33 -2.82 2.06
CA HIS A 89 9.64 -3.41 2.30
C HIS A 89 10.76 -2.45 1.94
N ASP A 90 10.70 -1.88 0.74
CA ASP A 90 11.72 -0.95 0.25
C ASP A 90 11.78 0.33 1.09
N ARG A 91 10.64 0.85 1.55
CA ARG A 91 10.62 2.01 2.47
C ARG A 91 11.24 1.67 3.81
N VAL A 92 10.89 0.53 4.42
CA VAL A 92 11.36 0.11 5.74
C VAL A 92 12.88 -0.12 5.77
N ARG A 93 13.54 -0.37 4.64
CA ARG A 93 15.02 -0.45 4.60
C ARG A 93 15.71 0.81 5.09
N ALA A 94 15.08 1.98 4.96
CA ALA A 94 15.62 3.25 5.44
C ALA A 94 15.41 3.46 6.96
N ALA A 95 14.66 2.59 7.64
CA ALA A 95 14.48 2.68 9.09
C ALA A 95 15.79 2.36 9.83
N ALA A 96 15.93 2.93 11.03
CA ALA A 96 17.03 2.63 11.93
C ALA A 96 17.22 1.12 12.13
N GLN A 97 18.47 0.66 12.17
CA GLN A 97 18.79 -0.76 12.35
C GLN A 97 18.31 -1.26 13.71
N GLY A 98 17.67 -2.43 13.72
CA GLY A 98 17.15 -3.03 14.92
C GLY A 98 16.31 -4.29 14.65
N LYS A 99 16.16 -5.12 15.68
CA LYS A 99 15.49 -6.42 15.59
C LYS A 99 14.06 -6.30 15.05
N VAL A 100 13.28 -5.32 15.51
CA VAL A 100 11.88 -5.13 15.07
C VAL A 100 11.79 -4.86 13.57
N ARG A 101 12.69 -4.01 13.05
CA ARG A 101 12.79 -3.73 11.61
C ARG A 101 13.14 -4.99 10.83
N ASP A 102 14.15 -5.73 11.28
CA ASP A 102 14.62 -6.93 10.58
C ASP A 102 13.56 -8.04 10.57
N ASP A 103 12.84 -8.22 11.70
CA ASP A 103 11.69 -9.11 11.80
C ASP A 103 10.58 -8.70 10.82
N LEU A 104 10.26 -7.41 10.69
CA LEU A 104 9.28 -6.90 9.72
C LEU A 104 9.73 -7.12 8.27
N LEU A 105 10.99 -6.82 7.94
CA LEU A 105 11.53 -7.03 6.59
C LEU A 105 11.50 -8.50 6.20
N ALA A 106 11.78 -9.41 7.14
CA ALA A 106 11.63 -10.85 6.95
C ALA A 106 10.17 -11.25 6.76
N ALA A 107 9.26 -10.72 7.58
CA ALA A 107 7.83 -10.97 7.46
C ALA A 107 7.27 -10.54 6.10
N LEU A 108 7.61 -9.34 5.62
CA LEU A 108 7.18 -8.85 4.31
C LEU A 108 7.73 -9.70 3.15
N ARG A 109 9.00 -10.13 3.23
CA ARG A 109 9.56 -11.08 2.24
C ARG A 109 8.83 -12.42 2.27
N GLY A 110 8.41 -12.87 3.45
CA GLY A 110 7.59 -14.05 3.67
C GLY A 110 6.09 -13.87 3.37
N GLY A 111 5.67 -12.70 2.87
CA GLY A 111 4.29 -12.48 2.42
C GLY A 111 3.31 -12.03 3.48
N ALA A 112 3.81 -11.49 4.60
CA ALA A 112 2.96 -10.87 5.60
C ALA A 112 2.02 -9.82 4.98
N LYS A 113 0.77 -9.86 5.41
CA LYS A 113 -0.30 -9.01 4.87
C LYS A 113 -0.15 -7.59 5.39
N VAL A 114 -0.10 -6.63 4.48
CA VAL A 114 -0.33 -5.21 4.79
C VAL A 114 -1.84 -5.01 4.91
N SER A 115 -2.36 -4.96 6.14
CA SER A 115 -3.81 -4.86 6.38
C SER A 115 -4.34 -3.44 6.30
N LEU A 116 -3.46 -2.44 6.46
CA LEU A 116 -3.79 -1.02 6.35
C LEU A 116 -2.58 -0.26 5.79
N TRP A 117 -2.83 0.69 4.90
CA TRP A 117 -1.86 1.73 4.54
C TRP A 117 -2.61 3.01 4.18
N ILE A 118 -2.56 4.01 5.06
CA ILE A 118 -3.32 5.25 4.93
C ILE A 118 -2.45 6.48 5.19
N ASN A 119 -2.73 7.56 4.48
CA ASN A 119 -2.17 8.89 4.72
C ASN A 119 -3.19 9.72 5.49
N GLY A 120 -2.74 10.55 6.44
CA GLY A 120 -3.65 11.46 7.12
C GLY A 120 -3.01 12.24 8.25
N PRO A 121 -3.82 13.02 9.00
CA PRO A 121 -3.36 13.78 10.15
C PRO A 121 -2.78 12.87 11.23
N SER A 122 -1.56 13.15 11.69
CA SER A 122 -0.81 12.26 12.58
C SER A 122 -1.54 11.97 13.89
N ALA A 123 -2.17 12.98 14.49
CA ALA A 123 -2.93 12.81 15.73
C ALA A 123 -4.11 11.84 15.56
N SER A 124 -4.87 11.96 14.47
CA SER A 124 -6.01 11.08 14.20
C SER A 124 -5.57 9.64 13.90
N LEU A 125 -4.45 9.50 13.18
CA LEU A 125 -3.87 8.18 12.91
C LEU A 125 -3.35 7.49 14.18
N ALA A 126 -2.67 8.25 15.05
CA ALA A 126 -2.21 7.77 16.34
C ALA A 126 -3.36 7.28 17.22
N GLU A 127 -4.43 8.08 17.32
CA GLU A 127 -5.58 7.82 18.19
C GLU A 127 -6.41 6.60 17.73
N HIS A 128 -6.70 6.49 16.44
CA HIS A 128 -7.68 5.50 15.96
C HIS A 128 -7.08 4.26 15.33
N TYR A 129 -5.83 4.31 14.87
CA TYR A 129 -5.26 3.26 14.03
C TYR A 129 -3.92 2.71 14.51
N ALA A 130 -3.19 3.41 15.39
CA ALA A 130 -1.86 2.96 15.80
C ALA A 130 -1.88 1.97 16.98
N GLY A 131 -2.89 2.03 17.85
CA GLY A 131 -2.98 1.18 19.04
C GLY A 131 -1.71 1.28 19.91
N LEU A 132 -1.28 2.52 20.19
CA LEU A 132 0.03 2.83 20.76
C LEU A 132 0.26 2.16 22.13
N ASP A 133 -0.78 2.05 22.95
CA ASP A 133 -0.72 1.46 24.30
C ASP A 133 -0.48 -0.06 24.28
N GLU A 134 -0.70 -0.71 23.14
CA GLU A 134 -0.50 -2.16 22.96
C GLU A 134 0.90 -2.47 22.41
N LEU A 135 1.69 -1.46 22.04
CA LEU A 135 3.02 -1.67 21.45
C LEU A 135 4.03 -2.05 22.53
N THR A 136 4.72 -3.17 22.31
CA THR A 136 5.73 -3.69 23.24
C THR A 136 7.14 -3.29 22.86
N ASP A 137 7.43 -3.16 21.56
CA ASP A 137 8.76 -2.76 21.07
C ASP A 137 8.64 -1.57 20.11
N GLY A 138 9.56 -0.60 20.20
CA GLY A 138 9.61 0.55 19.29
C GLY A 138 8.54 1.62 19.51
N ALA A 139 7.75 1.52 20.60
CA ALA A 139 6.66 2.45 20.91
C ALA A 139 7.13 3.91 21.04
N GLY A 140 8.17 4.18 21.84
CA GLY A 140 8.66 5.54 22.11
C GLY A 140 9.00 6.33 20.83
N PRO A 141 9.94 5.86 19.99
CA PRO A 141 10.26 6.53 18.73
C PRO A 141 9.06 6.68 17.79
N THR A 142 8.10 5.75 17.83
CA THR A 142 6.88 5.82 17.02
C THR A 142 5.93 6.91 17.51
N VAL A 143 5.77 7.06 18.83
CA VAL A 143 5.00 8.16 19.45
C VAL A 143 5.62 9.51 19.10
N GLU A 144 6.95 9.63 19.20
CA GLU A 144 7.68 10.84 18.81
C GLU A 144 7.47 11.17 17.33
N ALA A 145 7.49 10.17 16.44
CA ALA A 145 7.26 10.36 15.02
C ALA A 145 5.86 10.92 14.70
N PHE A 146 4.82 10.44 15.40
CA PHE A 146 3.48 11.01 15.28
C PHE A 146 3.42 12.47 15.77
N GLY A 147 4.20 12.83 16.78
CA GLY A 147 4.29 14.20 17.29
C GLY A 147 5.12 15.15 16.41
N ALA A 148 5.99 14.62 15.55
CA ALA A 148 6.94 15.41 14.77
C ALA A 148 6.38 16.01 13.47
N ALA A 149 5.30 15.45 12.92
CA ALA A 149 4.73 15.87 11.66
C ALA A 149 3.21 16.07 11.75
N ALA A 150 2.66 17.02 10.98
CA ALA A 150 1.20 17.22 10.90
C ALA A 150 0.48 16.06 10.21
N THR A 151 1.12 15.43 9.24
CA THR A 151 0.62 14.29 8.48
C THR A 151 1.68 13.22 8.31
N VAL A 152 1.27 11.95 8.35
CA VAL A 152 2.14 10.79 8.12
C VAL A 152 1.41 9.73 7.29
N ASP A 153 2.17 8.85 6.64
CA ASP A 153 1.60 7.56 6.25
C ASP A 153 1.74 6.57 7.40
N LEU A 154 0.68 5.81 7.63
CA LEU A 154 0.63 4.73 8.61
C LEU A 154 0.36 3.42 7.87
N ALA A 155 1.23 2.43 8.09
CA ALA A 155 1.01 1.07 7.63
C ALA A 155 0.91 0.09 8.80
N ARG A 156 0.02 -0.90 8.66
CA ARG A 156 -0.15 -2.02 9.59
C ARG A 156 0.15 -3.33 8.86
N VAL A 157 0.97 -4.17 9.49
CA VAL A 157 1.33 -5.49 8.97
C VAL A 157 1.06 -6.55 10.02
N GLU A 158 0.43 -7.63 9.62
CA GLU A 158 0.13 -8.77 10.50
C GLU A 158 0.98 -9.97 10.10
N SER A 159 1.69 -10.56 11.06
CA SER A 159 2.51 -11.75 10.85
C SER A 159 2.58 -12.61 12.11
N GLY A 160 1.97 -13.80 12.04
CA GLY A 160 1.87 -14.70 13.18
C GLY A 160 1.23 -14.02 14.41
N PRO A 161 1.89 -14.04 15.59
CA PRO A 161 1.37 -13.43 16.81
C PRO A 161 1.60 -11.91 16.88
N TRP A 162 2.22 -11.31 15.87
CA TRP A 162 2.66 -9.92 15.90
C TRP A 162 1.85 -9.03 14.96
N ARG A 163 1.54 -7.83 15.45
CA ARG A 163 1.11 -6.68 14.67
C ARG A 163 2.26 -5.69 14.62
N PHE A 164 2.70 -5.31 13.43
CA PHE A 164 3.66 -4.25 13.21
C PHE A 164 2.95 -2.96 12.81
N ILE A 165 3.46 -1.84 13.32
CA ILE A 165 3.05 -0.50 12.96
C ILE A 165 4.27 0.20 12.35
N VAL A 166 4.08 0.78 11.16
CA VAL A 166 5.11 1.56 10.48
C VAL A 166 4.59 2.97 10.27
N VAL A 167 5.32 3.94 10.81
CA VAL A 167 5.06 5.37 10.59
C VAL A 167 6.08 5.88 9.59
N LEU A 168 5.59 6.47 8.50
CA LEU A 168 6.42 7.07 7.46
C LEU A 168 6.17 8.59 7.48
N PRO A 169 7.17 9.37 7.93
CA PRO A 169 7.10 10.82 7.88
C PRO A 169 6.94 11.35 6.45
N ALA A 170 6.06 12.33 6.26
CA ALA A 170 5.82 12.93 4.94
C ALA A 170 7.00 13.78 4.42
N ASP A 171 7.88 14.22 5.32
CA ASP A 171 9.07 15.04 5.03
C ASP A 171 10.25 14.23 4.47
N GLY A 172 10.08 12.92 4.28
CA GLY A 172 11.12 12.03 3.75
C GLY A 172 12.10 11.53 4.81
N GLY A 173 11.82 11.77 6.10
CA GLY A 173 12.54 11.12 7.20
C GLY A 173 12.47 9.59 7.14
N GLY A 174 13.41 8.93 7.82
CA GLY A 174 13.43 7.47 7.91
C GLY A 174 12.16 6.93 8.61
N PRO A 175 11.63 5.77 8.19
CA PRO A 175 10.45 5.19 8.83
C PRO A 175 10.74 4.70 10.24
N PHE A 176 9.70 4.72 11.07
CA PHE A 176 9.70 4.21 12.44
C PHE A 176 8.89 2.93 12.48
N VAL A 177 9.43 1.89 13.13
CA VAL A 177 8.80 0.58 13.20
C VAL A 177 8.61 0.19 14.66
N ALA A 178 7.37 -0.12 15.00
CA ALA A 178 6.99 -0.71 16.27
C ALA A 178 6.25 -2.02 16.06
N ARG A 179 6.13 -2.81 17.13
CA ARG A 179 5.23 -3.97 17.16
C ARG A 179 4.57 -4.14 18.52
N GLY A 180 3.43 -4.82 18.49
CA GLY A 180 2.72 -5.34 19.65
C GLY A 180 2.11 -6.70 19.33
N PRO A 181 1.47 -7.37 20.30
CA PRO A 181 0.71 -8.58 20.03
C PRO A 181 -0.39 -8.28 19.01
N ARG A 182 -0.72 -9.28 18.19
CA ARG A 182 -1.92 -9.24 17.37
C ARG A 182 -3.14 -9.45 18.27
N ASP A 183 -4.20 -8.66 18.05
CA ASP A 183 -5.46 -8.86 18.77
C ASP A 183 -5.97 -10.30 18.57
N PRO A 184 -6.39 -10.99 19.63
CA PRO A 184 -7.09 -12.26 19.49
C PRO A 184 -8.45 -11.94 18.86
N HIS A 185 -8.62 -12.30 17.58
CA HIS A 185 -9.93 -12.38 16.95
C HIS A 185 -10.75 -13.52 17.57
#